data_AF-A0A923L3I4-F1
#
_entry.id   AF-A0A923L3I4-F1
#
_cell.length_a   1.000
_cell.length_b   1.000
_cell.length_c   1.000
_cell.angle_alpha   90.00
_cell.angle_beta   90.00
_cell.angle_gamma   90.00
#
_symmetry.space_group_name_H-M   'P 1'
#
loop_
_entity.id
_entity.type
_entity.pdbx_description
1 polymer ?
#
loop_
_entity_poly.entity_id
_entity_poly.type
_entity_poly.pdbx_seq_one_letter_code
_entity_poly.pdbx_strand_id
1 'polypeptide(L)'
;MDDLTDSLEVEEEIRKRDFLLEALLDKEADIKKLASENIQNKKKAKQISSSNTYKLFKPITKAKFSRGTSKEVIISELEEKLAEIQKELYSTKEKYHDLIIRDRLLNIGSLHDVLKEKKENGELISFLKQTIENKKQLDSNYNHMLRYIARLFMKEKEEYRDYIYQLVLDGLTMEAIPEFILREGLKDSPIELRQVSSFRASMNMRIRKMQLTGTLPEWQLDDKRNAYNFMDKLNVPIPWVAEDTYSISTIPKREGIVIKPANGAGSRGVYLVYSTTDIFDIKRSRNVKSWEGLLESLAKDLSSGWVEEDKWIIEELILENKDDKLPSRDIKFYCFYGRVGLILEISRYPELKYCWWTENGERVKTGKYTNDLFKGKGCTQAEVQLAKEISQLIPAPFIRIDFLRSDKGLVFGEFTPKPGNYDEFDEATDKWLGDYFNEAEGRLINDLLNGKEFSYFNEMIKTF
;
A
#
# COMPACT_ATOMS: atom_id res chain seq x y z
N MET A 1 -9.20 26.50 22.88
CA MET A 1 -9.45 27.57 21.89
C MET A 1 -9.47 26.98 20.48
N ASP A 2 -8.69 25.92 20.20
CA ASP A 2 -8.68 25.23 18.90
C ASP A 2 -9.97 24.45 18.54
N ASP A 3 -10.69 23.86 19.51
CA ASP A 3 -11.98 23.16 19.26
C ASP A 3 -13.11 24.08 18.75
N LEU A 4 -13.00 25.39 18.99
CA LEU A 4 -14.03 26.36 18.59
C LEU A 4 -13.78 26.91 17.17
N THR A 5 -12.54 26.87 16.68
CA THR A 5 -12.16 27.27 15.33
C THR A 5 -12.55 26.20 14.30
N ASP A 6 -12.34 24.91 14.61
CA ASP A 6 -12.78 23.79 13.75
C ASP A 6 -14.30 23.75 13.59
N SER A 7 -15.04 24.06 14.66
CA SER A 7 -16.51 24.15 14.63
C SER A 7 -17.01 25.31 13.76
N LEU A 8 -16.31 26.44 13.74
CA LEU A 8 -16.71 27.62 12.97
C LEU A 8 -16.39 27.47 11.48
N GLU A 9 -15.26 26.84 11.13
CA GLU A 9 -14.91 26.54 9.74
C GLU A 9 -15.87 25.52 9.12
N VAL A 10 -16.25 24.47 9.87
CA VAL A 10 -17.25 23.49 9.43
C VAL A 10 -18.63 24.12 9.21
N GLU A 11 -19.06 25.01 10.11
CA GLU A 11 -20.33 25.73 9.90
C GLU A 11 -20.26 26.72 8.73
N GLU A 12 -19.11 27.33 8.46
CA GLU A 12 -18.92 28.21 7.32
C GLU A 12 -18.94 27.44 5.99
N GLU A 13 -18.34 26.24 5.95
CA GLU A 13 -18.42 25.34 4.79
C GLU A 13 -19.84 24.80 4.56
N ILE A 14 -20.57 24.45 5.62
CA ILE A 14 -21.99 24.05 5.52
C ILE A 14 -22.83 25.20 4.96
N ARG A 15 -22.66 26.41 5.49
CA ARG A 15 -23.36 27.62 4.98
C ARG A 15 -23.03 27.89 3.52
N LYS A 16 -21.77 27.70 3.12
CA LYS A 16 -21.31 27.88 1.74
C LYS A 16 -21.89 26.82 0.80
N ARG A 17 -22.01 25.57 1.26
CA ARG A 17 -22.67 24.48 0.53
C ARG A 17 -24.16 24.78 0.33
N ASP A 18 -24.84 25.18 1.39
CA ASP A 18 -26.28 25.45 1.37
C ASP A 18 -26.58 26.68 0.48
N PHE A 19 -25.75 27.72 0.53
CA PHE A 19 -25.81 28.86 -0.38
C PHE A 19 -25.64 28.46 -1.86
N LEU A 20 -24.67 27.58 -2.17
CA LEU A 20 -24.46 27.10 -3.54
C LEU A 20 -25.61 26.19 -4.02
N LEU A 21 -26.23 25.44 -3.12
CA LEU A 21 -27.41 24.63 -3.43
C LEU A 21 -28.64 25.51 -3.71
N GLU A 22 -28.86 26.56 -2.91
CA GLU A 22 -29.90 27.57 -3.16
C GLU A 22 -29.67 28.27 -4.51
N ALA A 23 -28.44 28.71 -4.78
CA ALA A 23 -28.08 29.33 -6.05
C ALA A 23 -28.28 28.39 -7.25
N LEU A 24 -28.09 27.08 -7.09
CA LEU A 24 -28.40 26.08 -8.12
C LEU A 24 -29.91 25.97 -8.36
N LEU A 25 -30.70 25.90 -7.30
CA LEU A 25 -32.16 25.80 -7.38
C LEU A 25 -32.78 27.05 -8.04
N ASP A 26 -32.29 28.24 -7.69
CA ASP A 26 -32.75 29.49 -8.27
C ASP A 26 -32.39 29.58 -9.76
N LYS A 27 -31.17 29.21 -10.15
CA LYS A 27 -30.76 29.19 -11.57
C LYS A 27 -31.54 28.16 -12.39
N GLU A 28 -31.87 27.00 -11.82
CA GLU A 28 -32.72 26.02 -12.50
C GLU A 28 -34.16 26.52 -12.66
N ALA A 29 -34.68 27.25 -11.67
CA ALA A 29 -35.99 27.90 -11.76
C ALA A 29 -36.03 29.02 -12.82
N ASP A 30 -34.98 29.85 -12.90
CA ASP A 30 -34.86 30.92 -13.90
C ASP A 30 -34.76 30.36 -15.32
N ILE A 31 -33.99 29.30 -15.53
CA ILE A 31 -33.95 28.59 -16.83
C ILE A 31 -35.34 28.09 -17.21
N LYS A 32 -36.08 27.49 -16.25
CA LYS A 32 -37.42 26.97 -16.51
C LYS A 32 -38.41 28.07 -16.88
N LYS A 33 -38.32 29.23 -16.21
CA LYS A 33 -39.14 30.40 -16.48
C LYS A 33 -38.83 30.99 -17.87
N LEU A 34 -37.56 31.25 -18.17
CA LEU A 34 -37.12 31.80 -19.45
C LEU A 34 -37.43 30.86 -20.62
N ALA A 35 -37.28 29.54 -20.43
CA ALA A 35 -37.65 28.54 -21.42
C ALA A 35 -39.17 28.56 -21.71
N SER A 36 -40.00 28.70 -20.67
CA SER A 36 -41.45 28.84 -20.83
C SER A 36 -41.83 30.12 -21.57
N GLU A 37 -41.22 31.26 -21.23
CA GLU A 37 -41.42 32.54 -21.90
C GLU A 37 -41.02 32.48 -23.38
N ASN A 38 -39.89 31.85 -23.69
CA ASN A 38 -39.43 31.63 -25.05
C ASN A 38 -40.42 30.76 -25.85
N ILE A 39 -40.93 29.67 -25.25
CA ILE A 39 -41.97 28.82 -25.86
C ILE A 39 -43.26 29.61 -26.13
N GLN A 40 -43.72 30.44 -25.19
CA GLN A 40 -44.91 31.26 -25.38
C GLN A 40 -44.72 32.32 -26.48
N ASN A 41 -43.56 32.97 -26.52
CA ASN A 41 -43.25 33.96 -27.55
C ASN A 41 -43.15 33.33 -28.94
N LYS A 42 -42.54 32.14 -29.06
CA LYS A 42 -42.54 31.34 -30.30
C LYS A 42 -43.96 30.93 -30.73
N LYS A 43 -44.81 30.51 -29.80
CA LYS A 43 -46.23 30.19 -30.08
C LYS A 43 -47.01 31.40 -30.59
N LYS A 44 -46.85 32.56 -29.94
CA LYS A 44 -47.49 33.83 -30.36
C LYS A 44 -46.97 34.29 -31.74
N ALA A 45 -45.67 34.19 -31.99
CA ALA A 45 -45.08 34.48 -33.30
C ALA A 45 -45.67 33.58 -34.39
N LYS A 46 -45.81 32.28 -34.11
CA LYS A 46 -46.42 31.30 -35.03
C LYS A 46 -47.90 31.62 -35.32
N GLN A 47 -48.68 31.94 -34.29
CA GLN A 47 -50.09 32.33 -34.44
C GLN A 47 -50.27 33.56 -35.33
N ILE A 48 -49.46 34.61 -35.11
CA ILE A 48 -49.50 35.84 -35.92
C ILE A 48 -49.11 35.54 -37.37
N SER A 49 -48.04 34.76 -37.60
CA SER A 49 -47.61 34.39 -38.95
C SER A 49 -48.63 33.52 -39.70
N SER A 50 -49.49 32.81 -38.96
CA SER A 50 -50.53 31.93 -39.50
C SER A 50 -51.88 32.60 -39.71
N SER A 51 -52.09 33.84 -39.22
CA SER A 51 -53.37 34.56 -39.32
C SER A 51 -53.68 34.97 -40.76
N ASN A 52 -54.97 34.97 -41.12
CA ASN A 52 -55.42 35.26 -42.49
C ASN A 52 -55.07 36.70 -42.91
N THR A 53 -55.11 37.66 -41.99
CA THR A 53 -54.75 39.07 -42.23
C THR A 53 -53.27 39.23 -42.58
N TYR A 54 -52.35 38.54 -41.88
CA TYR A 54 -50.93 38.60 -42.19
C TYR A 54 -50.59 37.92 -43.53
N LYS A 55 -51.30 36.84 -43.87
CA LYS A 55 -51.17 36.15 -45.17
C LYS A 55 -51.70 36.97 -46.34
N LEU A 56 -52.78 37.74 -46.17
CA LEU A 56 -53.38 38.61 -47.19
C LEU A 56 -52.51 39.82 -47.55
N PHE A 57 -51.79 40.41 -46.59
CA PHE A 57 -50.92 41.59 -46.80
C PHE A 57 -49.43 41.24 -46.97
N LYS A 58 -49.08 39.95 -47.01
CA LYS A 58 -47.71 39.44 -47.22
C LYS A 58 -47.04 39.89 -48.54
N PRO A 59 -47.75 40.10 -49.66
CA PRO A 59 -47.11 40.55 -50.92
C PRO A 59 -46.73 42.04 -50.92
N ILE A 60 -47.43 42.89 -50.15
CA ILE A 60 -47.24 44.35 -50.14
C ILE A 60 -46.16 44.78 -49.12
N THR A 61 -45.88 43.95 -48.12
CA THR A 61 -44.86 44.20 -47.08
C THR A 61 -43.42 43.87 -47.51
N LYS A 62 -43.22 43.21 -48.67
CA LYS A 62 -41.87 42.92 -49.18
C LYS A 62 -41.11 44.13 -49.74
N ALA A 63 -41.75 45.29 -49.94
CA ALA A 63 -41.13 46.39 -50.68
C ALA A 63 -40.58 47.57 -49.84
N LYS A 64 -40.94 47.78 -48.56
CA LYS A 64 -40.39 48.90 -47.75
C LYS A 64 -40.31 48.66 -46.24
N PHE A 65 -40.07 47.43 -45.80
CA PHE A 65 -39.74 47.16 -44.39
C PHE A 65 -38.67 46.07 -44.29
N SER A 66 -37.39 46.44 -44.49
CA SER A 66 -36.24 45.61 -44.10
C SER A 66 -35.94 45.72 -42.60
N ARG A 67 -36.97 45.89 -41.76
CA ARG A 67 -36.88 45.64 -40.32
C ARG A 67 -37.57 44.34 -40.07
N GLY A 68 -36.81 43.25 -40.19
CA GLY A 68 -37.12 41.99 -39.53
C GLY A 68 -37.37 42.30 -38.05
N THR A 69 -38.64 42.44 -37.73
CA THR A 69 -39.30 41.83 -36.58
C THR A 69 -38.52 41.94 -35.27
N SER A 70 -38.76 43.04 -34.55
CA SER A 70 -38.36 43.26 -33.14
C SER A 70 -38.60 42.05 -32.22
N LYS A 71 -39.50 41.11 -32.58
CA LYS A 71 -39.78 39.89 -31.83
C LYS A 71 -38.81 38.74 -32.10
N GLU A 72 -38.24 38.64 -33.30
CA GLU A 72 -37.18 37.67 -33.61
C GLU A 72 -35.88 38.07 -32.89
N VAL A 73 -35.63 39.37 -32.79
CA VAL A 73 -34.56 39.93 -31.94
C VAL A 73 -34.79 39.56 -30.46
N ILE A 74 -36.01 39.74 -29.93
CA ILE A 74 -36.34 39.34 -28.54
C ILE A 74 -36.18 37.82 -28.31
N ILE A 75 -36.57 36.98 -29.26
CA ILE A 75 -36.39 35.52 -29.14
C ILE A 75 -34.90 35.16 -29.15
N SER A 76 -34.11 35.79 -30.02
CA SER A 76 -32.66 35.58 -30.08
C SER A 76 -31.97 36.03 -28.79
N GLU A 77 -32.34 37.18 -28.22
CA GLU A 77 -31.82 37.68 -26.95
C GLU A 77 -32.18 36.74 -25.77
N LEU A 78 -33.38 36.16 -25.77
CA LEU A 78 -33.78 35.18 -24.76
C LEU A 78 -33.04 33.84 -24.90
N GLU A 79 -32.72 33.43 -26.12
CA GLU A 79 -31.90 32.22 -26.38
C GLU A 79 -30.45 32.42 -25.94
N GLU A 80 -29.87 33.60 -26.18
CA GLU A 80 -28.52 33.95 -25.75
C GLU A 80 -28.41 33.97 -24.22
N LYS A 81 -29.38 34.61 -23.53
CA LYS A 81 -29.46 34.59 -22.06
C LYS A 81 -29.66 33.18 -21.49
N LEU A 82 -30.46 32.34 -22.14
CA LEU A 82 -30.61 30.94 -21.72
C LEU A 82 -29.29 30.17 -21.84
N ALA A 83 -28.54 30.38 -22.92
CA ALA A 83 -27.24 29.74 -23.11
C ALA A 83 -26.20 30.21 -22.06
N GLU A 84 -26.21 31.50 -21.73
CA GLU A 84 -25.35 32.07 -20.68
C GLU A 84 -25.67 31.47 -19.30
N ILE A 85 -26.94 31.44 -18.90
CA ILE A 85 -27.36 30.87 -17.61
C ILE A 85 -27.11 29.35 -17.56
N GLN A 86 -27.24 28.62 -18.68
CA GLN A 86 -26.88 27.21 -18.75
C GLN A 86 -25.38 26.97 -18.56
N LYS A 87 -24.53 27.85 -19.10
CA LYS A 87 -23.07 27.81 -18.90
C LYS A 87 -22.72 28.09 -17.44
N GLU A 88 -23.39 29.05 -16.81
CA GLU A 88 -23.23 29.31 -15.38
C GLU A 88 -23.73 28.17 -14.49
N LEU A 89 -24.85 27.52 -14.85
CA LEU A 89 -25.36 26.33 -14.16
C LEU A 89 -24.33 25.20 -14.23
N TYR A 90 -23.70 24.99 -15.38
CA TYR A 90 -22.65 24.00 -15.54
C TYR A 90 -21.44 24.30 -14.63
N SER A 91 -20.94 25.55 -14.63
CA SER A 91 -19.83 25.95 -13.75
C SER A 91 -20.17 25.82 -12.26
N THR A 92 -21.43 26.07 -11.90
CA THR A 92 -21.90 25.94 -10.51
C THR A 92 -22.06 24.46 -10.11
N LYS A 93 -22.50 23.60 -11.03
CA LYS A 93 -22.55 22.14 -10.85
C LYS A 93 -21.16 21.54 -10.69
N GLU A 94 -20.17 22.02 -11.44
CA GLU A 94 -18.77 21.61 -11.31
C GLU A 94 -18.22 21.97 -9.92
N LYS A 95 -18.41 23.22 -9.47
CA LYS A 95 -18.03 23.67 -8.11
C LYS A 95 -18.73 22.89 -7.00
N TYR A 96 -20.00 22.52 -7.20
CA TYR A 96 -20.75 21.68 -6.27
C TYR A 96 -20.24 20.23 -6.27
N HIS A 97 -19.86 19.69 -7.44
CA HIS A 97 -19.29 18.36 -7.54
C HIS A 97 -17.91 18.29 -6.88
N ASP A 98 -17.09 19.33 -7.03
CA ASP A 98 -15.80 19.47 -6.34
C ASP A 98 -15.98 19.52 -4.81
N LEU A 99 -17.03 20.19 -4.32
CA LEU A 99 -17.39 20.19 -2.91
C LEU A 99 -17.91 18.83 -2.43
N ILE A 100 -18.69 18.10 -3.24
CA ILE A 100 -19.10 16.71 -2.94
C ILE A 100 -17.89 15.76 -2.90
N ILE A 101 -16.90 15.94 -3.77
CA ILE A 101 -15.69 15.11 -3.77
C ILE A 101 -14.85 15.38 -2.51
N ARG A 102 -14.82 16.62 -2.02
CA ARG A 102 -14.23 16.97 -0.70
C ARG A 102 -15.01 16.36 0.46
N ASP A 103 -16.34 16.34 0.41
CA ASP A 103 -17.23 15.72 1.42
C ASP A 103 -17.16 14.17 1.41
N ARG A 104 -16.71 13.58 0.30
CA ARG A 104 -16.40 12.14 0.14
C ARG A 104 -14.99 11.77 0.61
N LEU A 105 -14.54 12.32 1.74
CA LEU A 105 -13.67 11.59 2.65
C LEU A 105 -14.50 10.45 3.27
N LEU A 106 -14.73 9.46 2.41
CA LEU A 106 -15.59 8.30 2.57
C LEU A 106 -15.35 7.63 3.92
N ASN A 107 -16.40 7.57 4.72
CA ASN A 107 -16.48 6.61 5.80
C ASN A 107 -16.21 5.21 5.21
N ILE A 108 -15.06 4.63 5.51
CA ILE A 108 -14.56 3.37 4.91
C ILE A 108 -15.63 2.26 4.98
N GLY A 109 -16.51 2.31 6.00
CA GLY A 109 -17.63 1.38 6.15
C GLY A 109 -18.67 1.46 5.02
N SER A 110 -19.01 2.65 4.51
CA SER A 110 -20.04 2.79 3.46
C SER A 110 -19.53 2.41 2.07
N LEU A 111 -18.20 2.43 1.85
CA LEU A 111 -17.61 2.04 0.57
C LEU A 111 -17.75 0.53 0.30
N HIS A 112 -17.62 -0.30 1.35
CA HIS A 112 -17.67 -1.75 1.20
C HIS A 112 -19.04 -2.22 0.70
N ASP A 113 -20.11 -1.67 1.25
CA ASP A 113 -21.49 -2.02 0.85
C ASP A 113 -21.78 -1.61 -0.60
N VAL A 114 -21.31 -0.42 -1.01
CA VAL A 114 -21.41 0.04 -2.40
C VAL A 114 -20.66 -0.89 -3.35
N LEU A 115 -19.44 -1.32 -2.99
CA LEU A 115 -18.66 -2.24 -3.84
C LEU A 115 -19.32 -3.62 -3.96
N LYS A 116 -19.93 -4.11 -2.87
CA LYS A 116 -20.67 -5.37 -2.87
C LYS A 116 -21.91 -5.28 -3.76
N GLU A 117 -22.70 -4.22 -3.64
CA GLU A 117 -23.87 -3.97 -4.48
C GLU A 117 -23.48 -3.88 -5.97
N LYS A 118 -22.43 -3.10 -6.30
CA LYS A 118 -21.93 -3.00 -7.69
C LYS A 118 -21.45 -4.34 -8.25
N LYS A 119 -20.89 -5.21 -7.41
CA LYS A 119 -20.52 -6.58 -7.79
C LYS A 119 -21.76 -7.43 -8.08
N GLU A 120 -22.76 -7.40 -7.20
CA GLU A 120 -24.01 -8.15 -7.34
C GLU A 120 -24.80 -7.72 -8.58
N ASN A 121 -24.77 -6.43 -8.93
CA ASN A 121 -25.46 -5.87 -10.09
C ASN A 121 -24.68 -5.98 -11.41
N GLY A 122 -23.47 -6.56 -11.41
CA GLY A 122 -22.64 -6.67 -12.62
C GLY A 122 -22.04 -5.34 -13.12
N GLU A 123 -22.10 -4.28 -12.31
CA GLU A 123 -21.65 -2.92 -12.64
C GLU A 123 -20.22 -2.64 -12.14
N LEU A 124 -19.60 -3.57 -11.43
CA LEU A 124 -18.30 -3.35 -10.77
C LEU A 124 -17.20 -2.91 -11.76
N ILE A 125 -17.17 -3.46 -12.97
CA ILE A 125 -16.13 -3.15 -13.95
C ILE A 125 -16.28 -1.73 -14.51
N SER A 126 -17.50 -1.28 -14.80
CA SER A 126 -17.73 0.09 -15.30
C SER A 126 -17.45 1.11 -14.20
N PHE A 127 -17.90 0.84 -12.97
CA PHE A 127 -17.60 1.65 -11.80
C PHE A 127 -16.09 1.75 -11.54
N LEU A 128 -15.36 0.63 -11.62
CA LEU A 128 -13.91 0.59 -11.47
C LEU A 128 -13.20 1.43 -12.53
N LYS A 129 -13.58 1.29 -13.82
CA LYS A 129 -13.00 2.09 -14.91
C LYS A 129 -13.20 3.59 -14.68
N GLN A 130 -14.41 4.00 -14.32
CA GLN A 130 -14.73 5.39 -14.03
C GLN A 130 -13.94 5.90 -12.83
N THR A 131 -13.85 5.11 -11.76
CA THR A 131 -13.08 5.48 -10.56
C THR A 131 -11.60 5.64 -10.86
N ILE A 132 -11.02 4.74 -11.68
CA ILE A 132 -9.63 4.85 -12.13
C ILE A 132 -9.41 6.14 -12.94
N GLU A 133 -10.30 6.46 -13.87
CA GLU A 133 -10.18 7.67 -14.69
C GLU A 133 -10.30 8.93 -13.85
N ASN A 134 -11.29 8.99 -12.96
CA ASN A 134 -11.46 10.09 -12.01
C ASN A 134 -10.21 10.26 -11.14
N LYS A 135 -9.66 9.16 -10.61
CA LYS A 135 -8.43 9.20 -9.82
C LYS A 135 -7.27 9.78 -10.65
N LYS A 136 -7.06 9.29 -11.88
CA LYS A 136 -6.00 9.81 -12.77
C LYS A 136 -6.16 11.30 -13.05
N GLN A 137 -7.39 11.75 -13.32
CA GLN A 137 -7.66 13.16 -13.58
C GLN A 137 -7.40 14.03 -12.34
N LEU A 138 -7.84 13.59 -11.17
CA LEU A 138 -7.58 14.26 -9.90
C LEU A 138 -6.08 14.32 -9.60
N ASP A 139 -5.39 13.18 -9.65
CA ASP A 139 -3.94 13.11 -9.46
C ASP A 139 -3.21 14.07 -10.42
N SER A 140 -3.59 14.07 -11.70
CA SER A 140 -3.01 14.95 -12.72
C SER A 140 -3.23 16.43 -12.38
N ASN A 141 -4.45 16.80 -11.96
CA ASN A 141 -4.79 18.18 -11.60
C ASN A 141 -4.03 18.64 -10.36
N TYR A 142 -3.98 17.82 -9.31
CA TYR A 142 -3.22 18.12 -8.10
C TYR A 142 -1.72 18.23 -8.38
N ASN A 143 -1.16 17.27 -9.13
CA ASN A 143 0.25 17.31 -9.53
C ASN A 143 0.56 18.56 -10.37
N HIS A 144 -0.32 18.95 -11.29
CA HIS A 144 -0.15 20.17 -12.09
C HIS A 144 -0.15 21.42 -11.20
N MET A 145 -1.11 21.52 -10.28
CA MET A 145 -1.22 22.63 -9.33
C MET A 145 0.02 22.74 -8.44
N LEU A 146 0.46 21.64 -7.82
CA LEU A 146 1.64 21.59 -6.96
C LEU A 146 2.92 21.97 -7.72
N ARG A 147 3.09 21.46 -8.94
CA ARG A 147 4.20 21.85 -9.83
C ARG A 147 4.16 23.32 -10.20
N TYR A 148 2.98 23.86 -10.46
CA TYR A 148 2.81 25.28 -10.77
C TYR A 148 3.16 26.16 -9.57
N ILE A 149 2.71 25.79 -8.37
CA ILE A 149 3.08 26.45 -7.11
C ILE A 149 4.61 26.47 -6.96
N ALA A 150 5.29 25.34 -7.08
CA ALA A 150 6.75 25.30 -6.99
C ALA A 150 7.45 26.19 -8.04
N ARG A 151 6.90 26.30 -9.25
CA ARG A 151 7.46 27.19 -10.29
C ARG A 151 7.35 28.67 -9.95
N LEU A 152 6.29 29.10 -9.25
CA LEU A 152 6.12 30.49 -8.83
C LEU A 152 7.26 30.93 -7.89
N PHE A 153 7.80 30.01 -7.08
CA PHE A 153 8.85 30.30 -6.11
C PHE A 153 10.28 30.06 -6.62
N MET A 154 10.46 29.67 -7.88
CA MET A 154 11.78 29.29 -8.43
C MET A 154 12.80 30.44 -8.42
N LYS A 155 12.35 31.70 -8.48
CA LYS A 155 13.20 32.90 -8.47
C LYS A 155 13.17 33.67 -7.14
N GLU A 156 12.48 33.13 -6.14
CA GLU A 156 12.39 33.74 -4.82
C GLU A 156 13.66 33.50 -4.00
N LYS A 157 13.74 34.13 -2.83
CA LYS A 157 14.84 33.87 -1.88
C LYS A 157 14.88 32.39 -1.52
N GLU A 158 16.10 31.87 -1.36
CA GLU A 158 16.40 30.47 -1.07
C GLU A 158 15.55 29.91 0.08
N GLU A 159 15.51 30.60 1.22
CA GLU A 159 14.71 30.19 2.38
C GLU A 159 13.21 29.99 2.06
N TYR A 160 12.61 30.88 1.27
CA TYR A 160 11.19 30.77 0.90
C TYR A 160 10.96 29.68 -0.14
N ARG A 161 11.84 29.60 -1.14
CA ARG A 161 11.79 28.57 -2.17
C ARG A 161 11.88 27.19 -1.53
N ASP A 162 12.85 26.98 -0.65
CA ASP A 162 13.14 25.69 -0.04
C ASP A 162 11.99 25.25 0.88
N TYR A 163 11.42 26.19 1.67
CA TYR A 163 10.23 25.93 2.47
C TYR A 163 9.04 25.48 1.60
N ILE A 164 8.75 26.17 0.50
CA ILE A 164 7.67 25.79 -0.42
C ILE A 164 7.97 24.46 -1.10
N TYR A 165 9.23 24.19 -1.45
CA TYR A 165 9.61 22.94 -2.11
C TYR A 165 9.38 21.76 -1.17
N GLN A 166 9.70 21.89 0.12
CA GLN A 166 9.38 20.86 1.11
C GLN A 166 7.87 20.58 1.20
N LEU A 167 7.05 21.63 1.32
CA LEU A 167 5.58 21.46 1.35
C LEU A 167 5.03 20.82 0.07
N VAL A 168 5.59 21.15 -1.09
CA VAL A 168 5.19 20.57 -2.36
C VAL A 168 5.62 19.11 -2.46
N LEU A 169 6.83 18.76 -2.00
CA LEU A 169 7.35 17.40 -2.01
C LEU A 169 6.46 16.47 -1.17
N ASP A 170 5.93 16.92 -0.03
CA ASP A 170 5.01 16.15 0.81
C ASP A 170 3.72 15.73 0.08
N GLY A 171 3.29 16.51 -0.91
CA GLY A 171 2.07 16.27 -1.68
C GLY A 171 2.27 15.56 -3.02
N LEU A 172 3.51 15.30 -3.44
CA LEU A 172 3.83 14.71 -4.74
C LEU A 172 4.25 13.24 -4.60
N THR A 173 3.81 12.40 -5.54
CA THR A 173 4.42 11.07 -5.71
C THR A 173 5.80 11.20 -6.34
N MET A 174 6.68 10.21 -6.17
CA MET A 174 8.05 10.20 -6.70
C MET A 174 8.10 10.54 -8.20
N GLU A 175 7.22 9.95 -9.01
CA GLU A 175 7.14 10.17 -10.46
C GLU A 175 6.59 11.55 -10.82
N ALA A 176 5.91 12.20 -9.88
CA ALA A 176 5.33 13.52 -10.06
C ALA A 176 6.32 14.64 -9.77
N ILE A 177 7.44 14.37 -9.08
CA ILE A 177 8.43 15.37 -8.69
C ILE A 177 9.13 15.92 -9.93
N PRO A 178 9.10 17.24 -10.16
CA PRO A 178 9.76 17.83 -11.30
C PRO A 178 11.28 17.92 -11.09
N GLU A 179 12.03 17.74 -12.17
CA GLU A 179 13.49 17.69 -12.15
C GLU A 179 14.15 18.96 -11.58
N PHE A 180 13.55 20.14 -11.77
CA PHE A 180 14.10 21.38 -11.21
C PHE A 180 14.06 21.42 -9.68
N ILE A 181 13.15 20.71 -9.02
CA ILE A 181 13.16 20.55 -7.56
C ILE A 181 14.28 19.58 -7.16
N LEU A 182 14.46 18.48 -7.89
CA LEU A 182 15.52 17.51 -7.60
C LEU A 182 16.92 18.13 -7.68
N ARG A 183 17.14 19.07 -8.61
CA ARG A 183 18.41 19.82 -8.70
C ARG A 183 18.78 20.57 -7.42
N GLU A 184 17.79 21.03 -6.67
CA GLU A 184 18.04 21.72 -5.41
C GLU A 184 18.61 20.77 -4.33
N GLY A 185 18.36 19.46 -4.45
CA GLY A 185 18.98 18.44 -3.61
C GLY A 185 20.46 18.17 -3.91
N LEU A 186 21.04 18.79 -4.95
CA LEU A 186 22.44 18.63 -5.35
C LEU A 186 23.32 19.85 -4.99
N LYS A 187 22.75 20.86 -4.34
CA LYS A 187 23.48 22.08 -3.92
C LYS A 187 24.26 21.84 -2.63
N ASP A 188 25.15 22.78 -2.30
CA ASP A 188 25.95 22.76 -1.06
C ASP A 188 25.06 22.78 0.21
N SER A 189 23.89 23.43 0.13
CA SER A 189 22.82 23.36 1.13
C SER A 189 21.60 22.69 0.50
N PRO A 190 21.57 21.35 0.43
CA PRO A 190 20.55 20.64 -0.33
C PRO A 190 19.21 20.65 0.41
N ILE A 191 18.12 20.75 -0.34
CA ILE A 191 16.81 20.39 0.21
C ILE A 191 16.78 18.89 0.50
N GLU A 192 16.24 18.51 1.66
CA GLU A 192 16.05 17.10 1.97
C GLU A 192 15.00 16.49 1.04
N LEU A 193 15.31 15.33 0.45
CA LEU A 193 14.40 14.61 -0.46
C LEU A 193 13.80 13.37 0.20
N ARG A 194 13.67 13.32 1.53
CA ARG A 194 13.21 12.11 2.26
C ARG A 194 11.85 11.60 1.78
N GLN A 195 10.98 12.50 1.32
CA GLN A 195 9.66 12.19 0.78
C GLN A 195 9.70 11.27 -0.46
N VAL A 196 10.85 11.18 -1.14
CA VAL A 196 10.98 10.38 -2.37
C VAL A 196 11.27 8.92 -2.08
N SER A 197 11.66 8.56 -0.86
CA SER A 197 11.99 7.18 -0.51
C SER A 197 10.75 6.40 -0.05
N SER A 198 10.58 5.17 -0.52
CA SER A 198 9.51 4.28 -0.06
C SER A 198 9.95 2.82 -0.17
N PHE A 199 9.95 2.11 0.96
CA PHE A 199 10.25 0.68 1.00
C PHE A 199 9.25 -0.13 0.18
N ARG A 200 7.95 0.21 0.23
CA ARG A 200 6.91 -0.40 -0.62
C ARG A 200 7.23 -0.22 -2.10
N ALA A 201 7.60 0.99 -2.53
CA ALA A 201 7.97 1.26 -3.91
C ALA A 201 9.20 0.44 -4.33
N SER A 202 10.24 0.40 -3.49
CA SER A 202 11.44 -0.40 -3.72
C SER A 202 11.14 -1.89 -3.84
N MET A 203 10.32 -2.44 -2.94
CA MET A 203 9.91 -3.85 -2.99
C MET A 203 9.10 -4.16 -4.25
N ASN A 204 8.15 -3.30 -4.64
CA ASN A 204 7.40 -3.45 -5.90
C ASN A 204 8.33 -3.41 -7.11
N MET A 205 9.33 -2.52 -7.10
CA MET A 205 10.33 -2.44 -8.16
C MET A 205 11.21 -3.69 -8.21
N ARG A 206 11.59 -4.29 -7.07
CA ARG A 206 12.29 -5.59 -7.05
C ARG A 206 11.47 -6.69 -7.70
N ILE A 207 10.18 -6.80 -7.37
CA ILE A 207 9.31 -7.78 -8.04
C ILE A 207 9.22 -7.51 -9.54
N ARG A 208 9.14 -6.23 -9.95
CA ARG A 208 9.15 -5.89 -11.38
C ARG A 208 10.47 -6.28 -12.06
N LYS A 209 11.62 -6.02 -11.42
CA LYS A 209 12.94 -6.44 -11.91
C LYS A 209 12.97 -7.96 -12.08
N MET A 210 12.50 -8.72 -11.09
CA MET A 210 12.42 -10.19 -11.17
C MET A 210 11.56 -10.69 -12.34
N GLN A 211 10.41 -10.08 -12.60
CA GLN A 211 9.57 -10.44 -13.76
C GLN A 211 10.28 -10.20 -15.10
N LEU A 212 11.18 -9.21 -15.16
CA LEU A 212 11.92 -8.86 -16.37
C LEU A 212 13.18 -9.72 -16.55
N THR A 213 13.87 -10.06 -15.47
CA THR A 213 15.14 -10.78 -15.49
C THR A 213 15.00 -12.29 -15.22
N GLY A 214 13.83 -12.74 -14.81
CA GLY A 214 13.53 -14.13 -14.44
C GLY A 214 13.87 -14.47 -12.99
N THR A 215 15.00 -13.97 -12.47
CA THR A 215 15.41 -14.16 -11.07
C THR A 215 16.23 -12.97 -10.56
N LEU A 216 16.41 -12.92 -9.24
CA LEU A 216 17.24 -11.96 -8.52
C LEU A 216 18.08 -12.70 -7.47
N PRO A 217 19.23 -12.16 -7.04
CA PRO A 217 20.15 -12.89 -6.17
C PRO A 217 19.53 -13.39 -4.86
N GLU A 218 18.76 -12.53 -4.16
CA GLU A 218 18.10 -12.90 -2.91
C GLU A 218 17.09 -14.04 -3.08
N TRP A 219 16.50 -14.22 -4.26
CA TRP A 219 15.53 -15.29 -4.53
C TRP A 219 16.19 -16.66 -4.69
N GLN A 220 17.48 -16.72 -4.96
CA GLN A 220 18.23 -17.99 -4.95
C GLN A 220 18.33 -18.57 -3.53
N LEU A 221 18.22 -17.70 -2.52
CA LEU A 221 18.25 -18.06 -1.09
C LEU A 221 16.85 -18.32 -0.51
N ASP A 222 15.78 -18.15 -1.30
CA ASP A 222 14.42 -18.54 -0.89
C ASP A 222 14.25 -20.08 -0.90
N ASP A 223 15.05 -20.78 -1.71
CA ASP A 223 15.17 -22.25 -1.63
C ASP A 223 15.94 -22.63 -0.35
N LYS A 224 15.29 -23.44 0.49
CA LYS A 224 15.84 -23.84 1.80
C LYS A 224 17.16 -24.60 1.72
N ARG A 225 17.39 -25.40 0.67
CA ARG A 225 18.64 -26.18 0.55
C ARG A 225 19.79 -25.23 0.24
N ASN A 226 19.57 -24.29 -0.66
CA ASN A 226 20.53 -23.23 -0.96
C ASN A 226 20.82 -22.40 0.29
N ALA A 227 19.77 -21.97 1.00
CA ALA A 227 19.89 -21.22 2.24
C ALA A 227 20.71 -21.97 3.31
N TYR A 228 20.41 -23.25 3.55
CA TYR A 228 21.12 -24.04 4.55
C TYR A 228 22.57 -24.32 4.15
N ASN A 229 22.85 -24.60 2.88
CA ASN A 229 24.24 -24.74 2.40
C ASN A 229 25.02 -23.44 2.60
N PHE A 230 24.41 -22.29 2.27
CA PHE A 230 25.02 -20.98 2.48
C PHE A 230 25.33 -20.73 3.96
N MET A 231 24.39 -21.03 4.86
CA MET A 231 24.54 -20.80 6.29
C MET A 231 25.51 -21.78 6.97
N ASP A 232 25.53 -23.04 6.53
CA ASP A 232 26.48 -24.06 7.01
C ASP A 232 27.93 -23.66 6.71
N LYS A 233 28.21 -23.14 5.51
CA LYS A 233 29.53 -22.59 5.16
C LYS A 233 29.96 -21.40 6.02
N LEU A 234 29.00 -20.64 6.55
CA LEU A 234 29.25 -19.54 7.47
C LEU A 234 29.35 -20.00 8.94
N ASN A 235 29.23 -21.31 9.20
CA ASN A 235 29.16 -21.90 10.55
C ASN A 235 28.04 -21.31 11.40
N VAL A 236 26.93 -20.91 10.76
CA VAL A 236 25.75 -20.42 11.49
C VAL A 236 24.84 -21.62 11.77
N PRO A 237 24.40 -21.84 13.02
CA PRO A 237 23.57 -22.98 13.36
C PRO A 237 22.29 -23.03 12.51
N ILE A 238 22.00 -24.19 11.93
CA ILE A 238 20.76 -24.52 11.23
C ILE A 238 20.06 -25.66 11.98
N PRO A 239 18.72 -25.76 11.94
CA PRO A 239 18.02 -26.88 12.57
C PRO A 239 18.31 -28.15 11.80
N TRP A 240 18.41 -29.29 12.49
CA TRP A 240 18.34 -30.57 11.81
C TRP A 240 16.98 -30.72 11.10
N VAL A 241 16.99 -31.20 9.86
CA VAL A 241 15.79 -31.49 9.07
C VAL A 241 15.90 -32.91 8.53
N ALA A 242 14.81 -33.67 8.62
CA ALA A 242 14.75 -34.99 8.03
C ALA A 242 14.84 -34.90 6.49
N GLU A 243 15.60 -35.82 5.87
CA GLU A 243 15.72 -35.87 4.40
C GLU A 243 14.41 -36.31 3.73
N ASP A 244 13.64 -37.18 4.41
CA ASP A 244 12.41 -37.73 3.91
C ASP A 244 11.19 -36.84 4.18
N THR A 245 10.23 -36.91 3.26
CA THR A 245 8.86 -36.46 3.49
C THR A 245 8.01 -37.64 3.94
N TYR A 246 7.18 -37.44 4.97
CA TYR A 246 6.34 -38.47 5.58
C TYR A 246 4.86 -38.27 5.24
N SER A 247 4.10 -39.35 5.27
CA SER A 247 2.64 -39.34 5.37
C SER A 247 2.23 -39.51 6.83
N ILE A 248 0.96 -39.26 7.17
CA ILE A 248 0.42 -39.52 8.53
C ILE A 248 0.71 -40.96 8.98
N SER A 249 0.67 -41.92 8.05
CA SER A 249 0.90 -43.34 8.35
C SER A 249 2.37 -43.74 8.49
N THR A 250 3.32 -42.95 7.98
CA THR A 250 4.75 -43.28 7.98
C THR A 250 5.58 -42.40 8.91
N ILE A 251 4.97 -41.35 9.49
CA ILE A 251 5.67 -40.40 10.34
C ILE A 251 6.22 -41.11 11.61
N PRO A 252 7.55 -41.07 11.85
CA PRO A 252 8.14 -41.78 12.97
C PRO A 252 7.78 -41.12 14.31
N LYS A 253 7.46 -41.96 15.30
CA LYS A 253 7.24 -41.53 16.69
C LYS A 253 8.57 -41.10 17.32
N ARG A 254 8.82 -39.79 17.35
CA ARG A 254 10.05 -39.18 17.87
C ARG A 254 9.74 -37.95 18.73
N GLU A 255 10.62 -37.66 19.68
CA GLU A 255 10.51 -36.53 20.60
C GLU A 255 11.55 -35.46 20.27
N GLY A 256 11.33 -34.23 20.74
CA GLY A 256 12.21 -33.09 20.45
C GLY A 256 12.17 -32.66 18.98
N ILE A 257 11.00 -32.78 18.34
CA ILE A 257 10.83 -32.45 16.92
C ILE A 257 9.66 -31.51 16.68
N VAL A 258 9.70 -30.85 15.53
CA VAL A 258 8.58 -30.12 14.93
C VAL A 258 8.05 -30.94 13.77
N ILE A 259 6.73 -31.11 13.72
CA ILE A 259 6.03 -31.71 12.58
C ILE A 259 5.25 -30.61 11.89
N LYS A 260 5.45 -30.46 10.57
CA LYS A 260 4.75 -29.44 9.77
C LYS A 260 4.46 -29.92 8.35
N PRO A 261 3.47 -29.35 7.65
CA PRO A 261 3.24 -29.66 6.25
C PRO A 261 4.45 -29.29 5.40
N ALA A 262 4.72 -30.07 4.36
CA ALA A 262 5.77 -29.75 3.38
C ALA A 262 5.48 -28.42 2.67
N ASN A 263 4.21 -28.17 2.37
CA ASN A 263 3.71 -26.92 1.82
C ASN A 263 2.69 -26.34 2.80
N GLY A 264 3.01 -25.22 3.44
CA GLY A 264 2.13 -24.59 4.41
C GLY A 264 2.59 -23.19 4.82
N ALA A 265 1.63 -22.35 5.21
CA ALA A 265 1.89 -20.98 5.65
C ALA A 265 1.11 -20.65 6.94
N GLY A 266 1.59 -19.66 7.68
CA GLY A 266 0.89 -19.12 8.86
C GLY A 266 0.76 -20.09 10.04
N SER A 267 1.73 -21.00 10.19
CA SER A 267 1.79 -22.04 11.24
C SER A 267 0.65 -23.07 11.21
N ARG A 268 -0.13 -23.15 10.13
CA ARG A 268 -1.19 -24.16 9.97
C ARG A 268 -0.60 -25.56 9.93
N GLY A 269 -1.12 -26.48 10.76
CA GLY A 269 -0.63 -27.85 10.85
C GLY A 269 0.76 -27.99 11.48
N VAL A 270 1.25 -26.98 12.22
CA VAL A 270 2.55 -27.05 12.88
C VAL A 270 2.38 -27.52 14.33
N TYR A 271 3.07 -28.62 14.67
CA TYR A 271 3.02 -29.26 15.97
C TYR A 271 4.43 -29.31 16.59
N LEU A 272 4.56 -28.86 17.84
CA LEU A 272 5.76 -28.98 18.64
C LEU A 272 5.67 -30.26 19.48
N VAL A 273 6.54 -31.24 19.25
CA VAL A 273 6.52 -32.53 19.97
C VAL A 273 7.65 -32.52 21.01
N TYR A 274 7.35 -32.10 22.23
CA TYR A 274 8.31 -32.16 23.34
C TYR A 274 8.52 -33.61 23.78
N SER A 275 7.42 -34.35 23.92
CA SER A 275 7.41 -35.79 24.16
C SER A 275 6.19 -36.42 23.50
N THR A 276 6.12 -37.74 23.49
CA THR A 276 4.97 -38.48 22.93
C THR A 276 3.65 -38.25 23.68
N THR A 277 3.68 -37.60 24.84
CA THR A 277 2.51 -37.20 25.65
C THR A 277 2.37 -35.69 25.84
N ASP A 278 3.28 -34.90 25.27
CA ASP A 278 3.37 -33.45 25.45
C ASP A 278 3.63 -32.79 24.09
N ILE A 279 2.53 -32.46 23.40
CA ILE A 279 2.54 -31.96 22.02
C ILE A 279 1.71 -30.68 21.99
N PHE A 280 2.20 -29.65 21.30
CA PHE A 280 1.52 -28.35 21.19
C PHE A 280 1.14 -28.03 19.75
N ASP A 281 -0.14 -27.82 19.49
CA ASP A 281 -0.67 -27.28 18.23
C ASP A 281 -0.52 -25.75 18.25
N ILE A 282 0.44 -25.23 17.47
CA ILE A 282 0.78 -23.80 17.49
C ILE A 282 -0.41 -22.94 17.10
N LYS A 283 -1.10 -23.31 16.03
CA LYS A 283 -2.11 -22.44 15.43
C LYS A 283 -3.38 -22.35 16.27
N ARG A 284 -3.73 -23.44 16.95
CA ARG A 284 -4.89 -23.50 17.86
C ARG A 284 -4.53 -23.21 19.32
N SER A 285 -3.25 -22.99 19.61
CA SER A 285 -2.72 -22.70 20.93
C SER A 285 -3.21 -23.70 21.99
N ARG A 286 -3.13 -25.00 21.69
CA ARG A 286 -3.65 -26.09 22.55
C ARG A 286 -2.69 -27.26 22.66
N ASN A 287 -2.76 -27.95 23.79
CA ASN A 287 -2.04 -29.20 24.00
C ASN A 287 -2.78 -30.40 23.39
N VAL A 288 -2.03 -31.30 22.78
CA VAL A 288 -2.42 -32.62 22.31
C VAL A 288 -1.75 -33.65 23.23
N LYS A 289 -2.56 -34.49 23.88
CA LYS A 289 -2.13 -35.30 25.04
C LYS A 289 -1.44 -36.62 24.69
N SER A 290 -1.42 -37.01 23.42
CA SER A 290 -0.81 -38.27 22.98
C SER A 290 -0.43 -38.23 21.50
N TRP A 291 0.45 -39.15 21.12
CA TRP A 291 0.82 -39.39 19.72
C TRP A 291 -0.38 -39.76 18.85
N GLU A 292 -1.30 -40.58 19.37
CA GLU A 292 -2.51 -40.98 18.65
C GLU A 292 -3.42 -39.76 18.42
N GLY A 293 -3.55 -38.87 19.41
CA GLY A 293 -4.27 -37.61 19.27
C GLY A 293 -3.60 -36.62 18.30
N LEU A 294 -2.27 -36.70 18.14
CA LEU A 294 -1.56 -35.96 17.09
C LEU A 294 -1.96 -36.50 15.72
N LEU A 295 -1.87 -37.81 15.49
CA LEU A 295 -2.25 -38.42 14.20
C LEU A 295 -3.71 -38.10 13.82
N GLU A 296 -4.63 -38.13 14.80
CA GLU A 296 -6.02 -37.67 14.60
C GLU A 296 -6.11 -36.19 14.20
N SER A 297 -5.29 -35.34 14.81
CA SER A 297 -5.25 -33.91 14.49
C SER A 297 -4.68 -33.66 13.09
N LEU A 298 -3.63 -34.39 12.68
CA LEU A 298 -3.09 -34.34 11.32
C LEU A 298 -4.13 -34.80 10.29
N ALA A 299 -4.84 -35.90 10.55
CA ALA A 299 -5.90 -36.40 9.68
C ALA A 299 -7.09 -35.44 9.58
N LYS A 300 -7.43 -34.77 10.68
CA LYS A 300 -8.44 -33.71 10.70
C LYS A 300 -8.00 -32.49 9.89
N ASP A 301 -6.74 -32.10 10.01
CA ASP A 301 -6.19 -30.97 9.24
C ASP A 301 -6.24 -31.27 7.74
N LEU A 302 -5.90 -32.48 7.32
CA LEU A 302 -5.98 -32.92 5.92
C LEU A 302 -7.43 -32.97 5.43
N SER A 303 -8.32 -33.65 6.15
CA SER A 303 -9.72 -33.83 5.73
C SER A 303 -10.54 -32.54 5.69
N SER A 304 -10.17 -31.54 6.50
CA SER A 304 -10.81 -30.22 6.50
C SER A 304 -10.26 -29.26 5.44
N GLY A 305 -9.23 -29.67 4.68
CA GLY A 305 -8.50 -28.81 3.76
C GLY A 305 -7.67 -27.73 4.47
N TRP A 306 -7.41 -27.90 5.77
CA TRP A 306 -6.52 -27.03 6.53
C TRP A 306 -5.06 -27.23 6.12
N VAL A 307 -4.74 -28.47 5.73
CA VAL A 307 -3.51 -28.89 5.06
C VAL A 307 -3.91 -29.55 3.75
N GLU A 308 -3.24 -29.19 2.65
CA GLU A 308 -3.66 -29.57 1.30
C GLU A 308 -3.26 -31.01 0.93
N GLU A 309 -2.08 -31.46 1.38
CA GLU A 309 -1.50 -32.75 1.00
C GLU A 309 -1.01 -33.51 2.22
N ASP A 310 -1.06 -34.85 2.16
CA ASP A 310 -0.48 -35.74 3.17
C ASP A 310 1.05 -35.85 3.01
N LYS A 311 1.72 -34.71 3.15
CA LYS A 311 3.17 -34.56 3.05
C LYS A 311 3.66 -33.73 4.23
N TRP A 312 4.41 -34.37 5.12
CA TRP A 312 4.88 -33.79 6.38
C TRP A 312 6.40 -33.83 6.44
N ILE A 313 6.97 -32.76 6.99
CA ILE A 313 8.40 -32.62 7.25
C ILE A 313 8.62 -32.66 8.76
N ILE A 314 9.72 -33.29 9.16
CA ILE A 314 10.21 -33.30 10.54
C ILE A 314 11.45 -32.43 10.63
N GLU A 315 11.48 -31.54 11.62
CA GLU A 315 12.64 -30.70 11.94
C GLU A 315 12.95 -30.76 13.43
N GLU A 316 14.13 -30.30 13.82
CA GLU A 316 14.55 -30.14 15.21
C GLU A 316 13.63 -29.14 15.95
N LEU A 317 13.22 -29.49 17.17
CA LEU A 317 12.55 -28.56 18.06
C LEU A 317 13.57 -27.65 18.76
N ILE A 318 13.62 -26.40 18.33
CA ILE A 318 14.46 -25.37 18.95
C ILE A 318 13.76 -24.75 20.16
N LEU A 319 14.43 -24.76 21.31
CA LEU A 319 13.93 -24.22 22.56
C LEU A 319 14.79 -23.04 23.03
N GLU A 320 14.14 -21.95 23.44
CA GLU A 320 14.80 -20.80 24.07
C GLU A 320 15.29 -21.17 25.48
N ASN A 321 14.52 -21.99 26.20
CA ASN A 321 14.94 -22.62 27.45
C ASN A 321 14.51 -24.09 27.47
N LYS A 322 15.48 -25.00 27.57
CA LYS A 322 15.22 -26.44 27.62
C LYS A 322 14.60 -26.88 28.94
N ASP A 323 15.03 -26.29 30.05
CA ASP A 323 14.56 -26.66 31.39
C ASP A 323 13.08 -26.32 31.56
N ASP A 324 12.66 -25.16 31.05
CA ASP A 324 11.28 -24.68 31.09
C ASP A 324 10.43 -25.16 29.90
N LYS A 325 11.01 -25.95 28.98
CA LYS A 325 10.40 -26.31 27.68
C LYS A 325 9.83 -25.11 26.92
N LEU A 326 10.49 -23.96 27.02
CA LEU A 326 10.04 -22.73 26.38
C LEU A 326 10.42 -22.76 24.89
N PRO A 327 9.46 -22.82 23.96
CA PRO A 327 9.78 -22.85 22.54
C PRO A 327 10.41 -21.53 22.08
N SER A 328 11.23 -21.62 21.05
CA SER A 328 11.96 -20.48 20.50
C SER A 328 11.03 -19.36 20.03
N ARG A 329 11.45 -18.10 20.27
CA ARG A 329 10.89 -16.93 19.60
C ARG A 329 11.47 -16.77 18.20
N ASP A 330 10.66 -16.28 17.26
CA ASP A 330 11.17 -15.83 15.97
C ASP A 330 11.85 -14.46 16.15
N ILE A 331 13.05 -14.30 15.61
CA ILE A 331 13.76 -13.03 15.50
C ILE A 331 14.05 -12.78 14.02
N LYS A 332 13.39 -11.76 13.44
CA LYS A 332 13.47 -11.47 12.00
C LYS A 332 14.17 -10.14 11.78
N PHE A 333 15.35 -10.18 11.16
CA PHE A 333 16.16 -9.00 10.88
C PHE A 333 15.88 -8.52 9.46
N TYR A 334 15.38 -7.29 9.32
CA TYR A 334 15.25 -6.60 8.04
C TYR A 334 16.61 -6.00 7.69
N CYS A 335 17.35 -6.68 6.82
CA CYS A 335 18.72 -6.32 6.50
C CYS A 335 18.79 -5.57 5.17
N PHE A 336 19.55 -4.48 5.16
CA PHE A 336 19.75 -3.56 4.04
C PHE A 336 21.23 -3.50 3.69
N TYR A 337 21.74 -4.58 3.09
CA TYR A 337 23.14 -4.76 2.70
C TYR A 337 24.16 -4.25 3.73
N GLY A 338 24.32 -5.01 4.82
CA GLY A 338 25.22 -4.68 5.93
C GLY A 338 24.70 -3.74 6.99
N ARG A 339 23.44 -3.35 6.89
CA ARG A 339 22.71 -2.60 7.93
C ARG A 339 21.51 -3.40 8.37
N VAL A 340 21.24 -3.44 9.68
CA VAL A 340 19.97 -3.97 10.21
C VAL A 340 19.06 -2.76 10.43
N GLY A 341 17.99 -2.68 9.65
CA GLY A 341 17.10 -1.53 9.73
C GLY A 341 16.06 -1.68 10.83
N LEU A 342 15.48 -2.87 10.91
CA LEU A 342 14.35 -3.17 11.79
C LEU A 342 14.42 -4.64 12.21
N ILE A 343 13.98 -4.94 13.43
CA ILE A 343 13.96 -6.29 13.97
C ILE A 343 12.55 -6.60 14.47
N LEU A 344 11.98 -7.72 14.02
CA LEU A 344 10.71 -8.25 14.52
C LEU A 344 10.97 -9.43 15.45
N GLU A 345 10.57 -9.29 16.70
CA GLU A 345 10.49 -10.39 17.66
C GLU A 345 9.05 -10.92 17.72
N ILE A 346 8.87 -12.22 17.54
CA ILE A 346 7.56 -12.89 17.59
C ILE A 346 7.58 -13.95 18.68
N SER A 347 6.62 -13.87 19.60
CA SER A 347 6.29 -14.98 20.48
C SER A 347 5.06 -15.67 19.92
N ARG A 348 5.14 -16.97 19.63
CA ARG A 348 3.98 -17.78 19.20
C ARG A 348 3.34 -18.56 20.34
N TYR A 349 4.02 -18.59 21.48
CA TYR A 349 3.63 -19.31 22.67
C TYR A 349 3.58 -18.36 23.87
N PRO A 350 2.57 -18.48 24.76
CA PRO A 350 1.35 -19.28 24.58
C PRO A 350 0.40 -18.69 23.52
N GLU A 351 0.58 -17.42 23.18
CA GLU A 351 -0.23 -16.66 22.23
C GLU A 351 0.68 -15.89 21.27
N LEU A 352 0.15 -15.54 20.11
CA LEU A 352 0.86 -14.78 19.09
C LEU A 352 1.00 -13.31 19.49
N LYS A 353 2.24 -12.84 19.63
CA LYS A 353 2.57 -11.46 20.02
C LYS A 353 3.79 -10.96 19.23
N TYR A 354 3.84 -9.66 18.99
CA TYR A 354 4.88 -9.02 18.18
C TYR A 354 5.60 -7.91 18.95
N CYS A 355 6.88 -7.70 18.69
CA CYS A 355 7.61 -6.55 19.20
C CYS A 355 8.64 -6.10 18.17
N TRP A 356 8.63 -4.81 17.85
CA TRP A 356 9.56 -4.22 16.89
C TRP A 356 10.70 -3.52 17.62
N TRP A 357 11.91 -3.67 17.10
CA TRP A 357 13.12 -3.11 17.65
C TRP A 357 13.99 -2.44 16.59
N THR A 358 14.69 -1.38 16.98
CA THR A 358 15.83 -0.84 16.23
C THR A 358 17.08 -1.69 16.48
N GLU A 359 18.11 -1.50 15.67
CA GLU A 359 19.41 -2.17 15.87
C GLU A 359 20.08 -1.84 17.23
N ASN A 360 19.74 -0.69 17.83
CA ASN A 360 20.25 -0.27 19.13
C ASN A 360 19.49 -0.89 20.31
N GLY A 361 18.48 -1.73 20.04
CA GLY A 361 17.66 -2.35 21.07
C GLY A 361 16.55 -1.45 21.62
N GLU A 362 16.16 -0.41 20.88
CA GLU A 362 15.03 0.45 21.24
C GLU A 362 13.73 -0.08 20.63
N ARG A 363 12.63 -0.05 21.38
CA ARG A 363 11.33 -0.44 20.84
C ARG A 363 10.77 0.65 19.94
N VAL A 364 10.24 0.27 18.79
CA VAL A 364 9.68 1.19 17.81
C VAL A 364 8.25 0.78 17.45
N LYS A 365 7.42 1.76 17.08
CA LYS A 365 6.10 1.51 16.48
C LYS A 365 6.22 1.71 14.97
N THR A 366 5.60 0.82 14.22
CA THR A 366 5.76 0.77 12.76
C THR A 366 4.43 0.89 12.01
N GLY A 367 3.33 1.19 12.73
CA GLY A 367 1.96 1.09 12.23
C GLY A 367 1.44 -0.35 12.09
N LYS A 368 2.34 -1.33 12.00
CA LYS A 368 2.02 -2.75 11.82
C LYS A 368 1.97 -3.51 13.16
N TYR A 369 0.96 -4.37 13.31
CA TYR A 369 0.70 -5.19 14.52
C TYR A 369 0.52 -4.40 15.82
N THR A 370 -0.04 -3.19 15.75
CA THR A 370 -0.19 -2.28 16.90
C THR A 370 -1.04 -2.82 18.05
N ASN A 371 -1.95 -3.75 17.78
CA ASN A 371 -2.87 -4.32 18.78
C ASN A 371 -2.29 -5.53 19.55
N ASP A 372 -1.20 -6.14 19.06
CA ASP A 372 -0.66 -7.40 19.57
C ASP A 372 0.77 -7.24 20.14
N LEU A 373 1.09 -6.02 20.61
CA LEU A 373 2.43 -5.69 21.08
C LEU A 373 2.72 -6.24 22.48
N PHE A 374 3.89 -6.85 22.67
CA PHE A 374 4.38 -7.30 23.99
C PHE A 374 5.72 -6.67 24.34
N LYS A 375 6.14 -6.81 25.61
CA LYS A 375 7.49 -6.46 26.05
C LYS A 375 8.44 -7.61 25.70
N GLY A 376 8.98 -7.57 24.48
CA GLY A 376 9.99 -8.49 24.01
C GLY A 376 11.32 -8.38 24.78
N LYS A 377 12.26 -9.28 24.46
CA LYS A 377 13.63 -9.26 24.99
C LYS A 377 14.60 -8.50 24.08
N GLY A 378 14.20 -8.18 22.85
CA GLY A 378 15.08 -7.52 21.88
C GLY A 378 16.19 -8.44 21.39
N CYS A 379 17.29 -7.85 20.94
CA CYS A 379 18.48 -8.57 20.49
C CYS A 379 19.74 -8.00 21.13
N THR A 380 20.73 -8.87 21.30
CA THR A 380 22.09 -8.48 21.67
C THR A 380 22.79 -7.86 20.46
N GLN A 381 23.82 -7.05 20.72
CA GLN A 381 24.62 -6.45 19.65
C GLN A 381 25.38 -7.49 18.82
N ALA A 382 25.76 -8.62 19.42
CA ALA A 382 26.39 -9.73 18.69
C ALA A 382 25.43 -10.37 17.68
N GLU A 383 24.15 -10.54 18.04
CA GLU A 383 23.11 -11.05 17.14
C GLU A 383 22.84 -10.09 15.98
N VAL A 384 22.79 -8.78 16.27
CA VAL A 384 22.66 -7.74 15.23
C VAL A 384 23.86 -7.76 14.29
N GLN A 385 25.07 -7.87 14.82
CA GLN A 385 26.30 -7.91 14.05
C GLN A 385 26.37 -9.14 13.14
N LEU A 386 25.97 -10.31 13.64
CA LEU A 386 25.86 -11.53 12.85
C LEU A 386 24.93 -11.34 11.63
N ALA A 387 23.75 -10.77 11.84
CA ALA A 387 22.81 -10.50 10.74
C ALA A 387 23.37 -9.49 9.72
N LYS A 388 24.08 -8.45 10.19
CA LYS A 388 24.78 -7.50 9.30
C LYS A 388 25.80 -8.22 8.42
N GLU A 389 26.67 -9.02 9.03
CA GLU A 389 27.74 -9.76 8.33
C GLU A 389 27.16 -10.71 7.27
N ILE A 390 26.17 -11.52 7.63
CA ILE A 390 25.50 -12.42 6.68
C ILE A 390 24.92 -11.63 5.51
N SER A 391 24.23 -10.51 5.78
CA SER A 391 23.61 -9.70 4.72
C SER A 391 24.61 -9.06 3.76
N GLN A 392 25.84 -8.75 4.19
CA GLN A 392 26.89 -8.19 3.33
C GLN A 392 27.46 -9.21 2.34
N LEU A 393 27.27 -10.50 2.61
CA LEU A 393 27.73 -11.60 1.77
C LEU A 393 26.71 -11.97 0.68
N ILE A 394 25.56 -11.29 0.65
CA ILE A 394 24.49 -11.51 -0.33
C ILE A 394 24.45 -10.29 -1.27
N PRO A 395 24.55 -10.47 -2.60
CA PRO A 395 24.55 -9.36 -3.55
C PRO A 395 23.13 -8.83 -3.81
N ALA A 396 22.44 -8.43 -2.75
CA ALA A 396 21.09 -7.88 -2.78
C ALA A 396 20.99 -6.67 -1.82
N PRO A 397 20.23 -5.62 -2.21
CA PRO A 397 20.08 -4.44 -1.36
C PRO A 397 19.24 -4.72 -0.10
N PHE A 398 18.36 -5.73 -0.15
CA PHE A 398 17.50 -6.09 0.94
C PHE A 398 17.29 -7.60 1.00
N ILE A 399 17.31 -8.14 2.21
CA ILE A 399 16.82 -9.49 2.52
C ILE A 399 16.41 -9.52 3.99
N ARG A 400 15.29 -10.17 4.32
CA ARG A 400 14.98 -10.46 5.72
C ARG A 400 15.62 -11.79 6.10
N ILE A 401 16.26 -11.84 7.26
CA ILE A 401 16.89 -13.05 7.80
C ILE A 401 16.12 -13.45 9.06
N ASP A 402 15.54 -14.64 9.03
CA ASP A 402 14.67 -15.13 10.09
C ASP A 402 15.43 -16.18 10.91
N PHE A 403 15.49 -15.97 12.22
CA PHE A 403 16.11 -16.88 13.18
C PHE A 403 15.10 -17.36 14.22
N LEU A 404 15.41 -18.49 14.83
CA LEU A 404 14.83 -18.98 16.07
C LEU A 404 15.83 -18.74 17.21
N ARG A 405 15.38 -18.12 18.30
CA ARG A 405 16.24 -17.96 19.48
C ARG A 405 16.27 -19.26 20.31
N SER A 406 17.46 -19.80 20.51
CA SER A 406 17.72 -20.98 21.34
C SER A 406 18.44 -20.64 22.64
N ASP A 407 18.59 -21.63 23.52
CA ASP A 407 19.44 -21.60 24.72
C ASP A 407 20.93 -21.29 24.42
N LYS A 408 21.38 -21.55 23.18
CA LYS A 408 22.77 -21.39 22.73
C LYS A 408 22.99 -20.23 21.77
N GLY A 409 21.96 -19.42 21.50
CA GLY A 409 22.01 -18.30 20.54
C GLY A 409 21.04 -18.47 19.38
N LEU A 410 21.29 -17.76 18.28
CA LEU A 410 20.40 -17.79 17.11
C LEU A 410 20.63 -19.04 16.26
N VAL A 411 19.52 -19.65 15.86
CA VAL A 411 19.48 -20.75 14.87
C VAL A 411 18.78 -20.20 13.63
N PHE A 412 19.43 -20.30 12.47
CA PHE A 412 18.89 -19.81 11.21
C PHE A 412 17.63 -20.59 10.83
N GLY A 413 16.58 -19.86 10.43
CA GLY A 413 15.33 -20.43 9.94
C GLY A 413 15.20 -20.30 8.44
N GLU A 414 15.13 -19.08 7.93
CA GLU A 414 14.96 -18.82 6.49
C GLU A 414 15.46 -17.45 6.07
N PHE A 415 15.74 -17.31 4.78
CA PHE A 415 15.81 -16.01 4.13
C PHE A 415 14.43 -15.68 3.56
N THR A 416 14.06 -14.40 3.59
CA THR A 416 12.81 -13.94 2.99
C THR A 416 13.08 -12.71 2.12
N PRO A 417 13.18 -12.89 0.78
CA PRO A 417 13.35 -11.80 -0.18
C PRO A 417 12.23 -10.77 -0.15
N LYS A 418 10.98 -11.24 -0.01
CA LYS A 418 9.77 -10.41 0.03
C LYS A 418 8.99 -10.70 1.32
N PRO A 419 9.17 -9.90 2.39
CA PRO A 419 8.43 -10.09 3.62
C PRO A 419 6.93 -9.90 3.38
N GLY A 420 6.07 -10.75 3.97
CA GLY A 420 4.62 -10.58 3.87
C GLY A 420 4.13 -9.24 4.44
N ASN A 421 3.10 -8.67 3.79
CA ASN A 421 2.41 -7.45 4.20
C ASN A 421 3.34 -6.25 4.45
N TYR A 422 4.37 -6.03 3.61
CA TYR A 422 5.23 -4.86 3.74
C TYR A 422 4.48 -3.54 3.47
N ASP A 423 3.30 -3.62 2.86
CA ASP A 423 2.40 -2.51 2.60
C ASP A 423 1.69 -1.98 3.86
N GLU A 424 1.62 -2.75 4.95
CA GLU A 424 0.97 -2.37 6.22
C GLU A 424 1.81 -1.46 7.14
N PHE A 425 3.08 -1.17 6.81
CA PHE A 425 3.85 -0.21 7.59
C PHE A 425 3.16 1.17 7.58
N ASP A 426 3.38 2.01 8.57
CA ASP A 426 2.98 3.43 8.47
C ASP A 426 3.89 4.18 7.49
N GLU A 427 3.50 5.40 7.14
CA GLU A 427 4.23 6.21 6.16
C GLU A 427 5.65 6.57 6.64
N ALA A 428 5.82 6.88 7.93
CA ALA A 428 7.11 7.22 8.50
C ALA A 428 8.09 6.04 8.42
N THR A 429 7.63 4.83 8.76
CA THR A 429 8.42 3.60 8.68
C THR A 429 8.74 3.23 7.24
N ASP A 430 7.77 3.37 6.33
CA ASP A 430 7.99 3.10 4.91
C ASP A 430 9.09 3.97 4.29
N LYS A 431 9.09 5.28 4.61
CA LYS A 431 10.12 6.21 4.16
C LYS A 431 11.48 5.87 4.77
N TRP A 432 11.52 5.63 6.08
CA TRP A 432 12.74 5.26 6.80
C TRP A 432 13.40 4.00 6.24
N LEU A 433 12.63 2.93 6.01
CA LEU A 433 13.13 1.71 5.39
C LEU A 433 13.46 1.90 3.91
N GLY A 434 12.77 2.82 3.22
CA GLY A 434 13.07 3.22 1.85
C GLY A 434 14.44 3.87 1.72
N ASP A 435 14.81 4.77 2.65
CA ASP A 435 16.14 5.38 2.71
C ASP A 435 17.22 4.30 2.89
N TYR A 436 17.01 3.36 3.82
CA TYR A 436 17.96 2.26 4.03
C TYR A 436 18.13 1.38 2.79
N PHE A 437 17.04 1.16 2.04
CA PHE A 437 17.09 0.44 0.77
C PHE A 437 17.92 1.17 -0.28
N ASN A 438 17.69 2.48 -0.46
CA ASN A 438 18.41 3.29 -1.43
C ASN A 438 19.90 3.38 -1.09
N GLU A 439 20.23 3.59 0.19
CA GLU A 439 21.62 3.55 0.66
C GLU A 439 22.27 2.18 0.42
N ALA A 440 21.53 1.08 0.63
CA ALA A 440 22.02 -0.27 0.42
C ALA A 440 22.30 -0.56 -1.06
N GLU A 441 21.45 -0.11 -1.99
CA GLU A 441 21.74 -0.17 -3.43
C GLU A 441 23.01 0.61 -3.76
N GLY A 442 23.19 1.81 -3.21
CA GLY A 442 24.40 2.61 -3.39
C GLY A 442 25.67 1.91 -2.88
N ARG A 443 25.64 1.36 -1.66
CA ARG A 443 26.76 0.58 -1.09
C ARG A 443 27.08 -0.65 -1.92
N LEU A 444 26.07 -1.42 -2.32
CA LEU A 444 26.23 -2.62 -3.14
C LEU A 444 26.87 -2.31 -4.49
N ILE A 445 26.43 -1.25 -5.18
CA ILE A 445 27.01 -0.82 -6.46
C ILE A 445 28.48 -0.44 -6.28
N ASN A 446 28.80 0.34 -5.24
CA ASN A 446 30.18 0.74 -4.96
C ASN A 446 31.08 -0.48 -4.67
N ASP A 447 30.60 -1.43 -3.88
CA ASP A 447 31.33 -2.67 -3.59
C ASP A 447 31.59 -3.48 -4.86
N LEU A 448 30.60 -3.62 -5.76
CA LEU A 448 30.75 -4.28 -7.05
C LEU A 448 31.76 -3.58 -7.95
N LEU A 449 31.72 -2.25 -8.03
CA LEU A 449 32.66 -1.44 -8.83
C LEU A 449 34.09 -1.53 -8.28
N ASN A 450 34.25 -1.68 -6.96
CA ASN A 450 35.53 -1.88 -6.29
C ASN A 450 36.02 -3.34 -6.33
N GLY A 451 35.31 -4.23 -7.04
CA GLY A 451 35.72 -5.62 -7.25
C GLY A 451 35.46 -6.55 -6.08
N LYS A 452 34.53 -6.21 -5.16
CA LYS A 452 34.12 -7.14 -4.09
C LYS A 452 33.54 -8.40 -4.69
N GLU A 453 34.10 -9.55 -4.29
CA GLU A 453 33.56 -10.85 -4.64
C GLU A 453 32.60 -11.37 -3.58
N PHE A 454 31.50 -11.95 -4.03
CA PHE A 454 30.53 -12.64 -3.18
C PHE A 454 30.79 -14.15 -3.19
N SER A 455 31.99 -14.56 -2.73
CA SER A 455 32.50 -15.92 -2.87
C SER A 455 31.53 -16.98 -2.31
N TYR A 456 31.06 -16.83 -1.06
CA TYR A 456 30.10 -17.74 -0.43
C TYR A 456 28.82 -17.91 -1.25
N PHE A 457 28.28 -16.81 -1.75
CA PHE A 457 27.06 -16.80 -2.57
C PHE A 457 27.32 -17.44 -3.94
N ASN A 458 28.42 -17.07 -4.59
CA ASN A 458 28.80 -17.60 -5.90
C ASN A 458 29.09 -19.11 -5.86
N GLU A 459 29.74 -19.59 -4.81
CA GLU A 459 29.97 -21.03 -4.62
C GLU A 459 28.67 -21.79 -4.39
N MET A 460 27.75 -21.24 -3.60
CA MET A 460 26.43 -21.84 -3.39
C MET A 460 25.71 -22.03 -4.74
N ILE A 461 25.69 -21.00 -5.60
CA ILE A 461 25.06 -21.10 -6.92
C ILE A 461 25.77 -22.13 -7.82
N LYS A 462 27.10 -22.25 -7.76
CA LYS A 462 27.88 -23.18 -8.58
C LYS A 462 27.76 -24.65 -8.19
N THR A 463 27.21 -24.94 -7.00
CA THR A 463 27.13 -26.31 -6.47
C THR A 463 26.04 -27.15 -7.16
N PHE A 464 25.30 -26.55 -8.09
CA PHE A 464 24.24 -27.15 -8.91
C PHE A 464 24.35 -26.67 -10.35
#